data_AF-A0AAW1LHJ2-F1
#
_entry.id   AF-A0AAW1LHJ2-F1
#
_cell.length_a   1.000
_cell.length_b   1.000
_cell.length_c   1.000
_cell.angle_alpha   90.00
_cell.angle_beta   90.00
_cell.angle_gamma   90.00
#
_symmetry.space_group_name_H-M   'P 1'
#
loop_
_entity.id
_entity.type
_entity.pdbx_description
1 polymer ?
#
loop_
_entity_poly.entity_id
_entity_poly.type
_entity_poly.pdbx_seq_one_letter_code
_entity_poly.pdbx_strand_id
1 'polypeptide(L)'
;MSSDPSTSLHGISTADDIHPATIGVVRTLSRDHIKALAASLKTFREEIGTTSEALSKDKEIEQLLGCTSSSEVTILPPRFSKNKGSGKTLLSNMKDSVAKAQKPKRLCAYCEQMANHEKRNCPQKETDIHTNDETSEDDV
;
A
#
# COMPACT_ATOMS: atom_id res chain seq x y z
N MET A 1 13.62 48.52 -5.85
CA MET A 1 13.03 48.17 -7.15
C MET A 1 12.60 46.72 -7.06
N SER A 2 11.36 46.47 -6.67
CA SER A 2 10.77 45.14 -6.62
C SER A 2 9.52 45.19 -7.49
N SER A 3 9.55 44.48 -8.59
CA SER A 3 8.49 44.47 -9.60
C SER A 3 7.53 43.32 -9.30
N ASP A 4 6.25 43.64 -9.11
CA ASP A 4 5.17 42.66 -8.98
C ASP A 4 4.92 41.93 -10.32
N PRO A 5 4.58 40.62 -10.31
CA PRO A 5 4.13 39.94 -11.51
C PRO A 5 2.67 40.30 -11.77
N SER A 6 2.46 41.17 -12.76
CA SER A 6 1.16 41.47 -13.34
C SER A 6 0.51 40.18 -13.84
N THR A 7 -0.50 39.69 -13.10
CA THR A 7 -1.33 38.58 -13.56
C THR A 7 -2.30 39.15 -14.59
N SER A 8 -1.93 39.05 -15.87
CA SER A 8 -2.78 39.46 -16.98
C SER A 8 -4.00 38.55 -17.05
N LEU A 9 -5.09 38.98 -16.43
CA LEU A 9 -6.41 38.39 -16.59
C LEU A 9 -6.81 38.62 -18.06
N HIS A 10 -6.65 37.61 -18.90
CA HIS A 10 -7.15 37.64 -20.26
C HIS A 10 -8.68 37.57 -20.15
N GLY A 11 -9.30 38.75 -20.16
CA GLY A 11 -10.75 38.88 -20.23
C GLY A 11 -11.25 38.18 -21.49
N ILE A 12 -12.40 37.53 -21.35
CA ILE A 12 -13.18 36.93 -22.44
C ILE A 12 -13.40 38.04 -23.47
N SER A 13 -12.60 38.04 -24.53
CA SER A 13 -12.45 39.22 -25.40
C SER A 13 -13.41 39.15 -26.59
N THR A 14 -13.81 37.94 -26.98
CA THR A 14 -14.67 37.72 -28.14
C THR A 14 -15.76 36.69 -27.86
N ALA A 15 -16.85 36.79 -28.62
CA ALA A 15 -18.01 35.90 -28.50
C ALA A 15 -17.70 34.43 -28.84
N ASP A 16 -16.51 34.16 -29.40
CA ASP A 16 -16.06 32.84 -29.82
C ASP A 16 -15.49 31.99 -28.66
N ASP A 17 -15.15 32.64 -27.53
CA ASP A 17 -14.67 31.96 -26.31
C ASP A 17 -15.84 31.42 -25.44
N ILE A 18 -17.09 31.62 -25.88
CA ILE A 18 -18.29 31.16 -25.19
C ILE A 18 -18.61 29.73 -25.66
N HIS A 19 -18.70 28.79 -24.71
CA HIS A 19 -19.00 27.38 -25.00
C HIS A 19 -20.27 27.23 -25.88
N PRO A 20 -20.30 26.37 -26.90
CA PRO A 20 -21.42 26.30 -27.86
C PRO A 20 -22.78 25.98 -27.22
N ALA A 21 -22.80 25.25 -26.10
CA ALA A 21 -24.03 25.02 -25.33
C ALA A 21 -24.56 26.27 -24.60
N THR A 22 -23.69 27.22 -24.21
CA THR A 22 -24.10 28.47 -23.57
C THR A 22 -24.50 29.53 -24.59
N ILE A 23 -23.98 29.47 -25.82
CA ILE A 23 -24.40 30.32 -26.94
C ILE A 23 -25.92 30.24 -27.22
N GLY A 24 -26.50 29.03 -27.21
CA GLY A 24 -27.93 28.82 -27.48
C GLY A 24 -28.86 29.40 -26.42
N VAL A 25 -28.41 29.39 -25.16
CA VAL A 25 -29.14 29.97 -24.02
C VAL A 25 -29.06 31.50 -24.05
N VAL A 26 -27.90 32.06 -24.38
CA VAL A 26 -27.70 33.52 -24.42
C VAL A 26 -28.40 34.18 -25.62
N ARG A 27 -28.50 33.50 -26.78
CA ARG A 27 -29.18 34.02 -27.98
C ARG A 27 -30.71 34.05 -27.88
N THR A 28 -31.30 33.20 -27.03
CA THR A 28 -32.77 33.07 -26.91
C THR A 28 -33.34 33.89 -25.75
N LEU A 29 -32.49 34.40 -24.86
CA LEU A 29 -32.89 35.21 -23.72
C LEU A 29 -32.86 36.70 -24.04
N SER A 30 -33.87 37.43 -23.56
CA SER A 30 -33.88 38.89 -23.64
C SER A 30 -32.71 39.47 -22.83
N ARG A 31 -32.27 40.68 -23.22
CA ARG A 31 -31.21 41.43 -22.51
C ARG A 31 -31.52 41.58 -21.01
N ASP A 32 -32.80 41.66 -20.65
CA ASP A 32 -33.23 41.83 -19.27
C ASP A 32 -33.10 40.55 -18.46
N HIS A 33 -33.36 39.38 -19.06
CA HIS A 33 -33.13 38.09 -18.41
C HIS A 33 -31.63 37.85 -18.13
N ILE A 34 -30.76 38.28 -19.04
CA ILE A 34 -29.30 38.19 -18.84
C ILE A 34 -28.86 39.09 -17.67
N LYS A 35 -29.40 40.32 -17.58
CA LYS A 35 -29.13 41.23 -16.47
C LYS A 35 -29.65 40.69 -15.14
N ALA A 36 -30.85 40.11 -15.13
CA ALA A 36 -31.44 39.52 -13.94
C ALA A 36 -30.59 38.36 -13.43
N LEU A 37 -30.17 37.44 -14.30
CA LEU A 37 -29.28 36.34 -13.94
C LEU A 37 -27.95 36.86 -13.36
N ALA A 38 -27.35 37.87 -13.98
CA ALA A 38 -26.11 38.46 -13.48
C ALA A 38 -26.28 39.09 -12.08
N ALA A 39 -27.44 39.69 -11.79
CA ALA A 39 -27.76 40.22 -10.46
C ALA A 39 -27.96 39.08 -9.44
N SER A 40 -28.67 38.02 -9.83
CA SER A 40 -28.86 36.82 -9.01
C SER A 40 -27.54 36.12 -8.68
N LEU A 41 -26.60 36.03 -9.63
CA LEU A 41 -25.29 35.43 -9.38
C LEU A 41 -24.42 36.26 -8.43
N LYS A 42 -24.55 37.60 -8.46
CA LYS A 42 -23.85 38.50 -7.53
C LYS A 42 -24.37 38.34 -6.11
N THR A 43 -25.68 38.37 -5.94
CA THR A 43 -26.34 38.17 -4.64
C THR A 43 -26.03 36.79 -4.08
N PHE A 44 -26.15 35.74 -4.90
CA PHE A 44 -25.79 34.38 -4.50
C PHE A 44 -24.33 34.23 -4.09
N ARG A 45 -23.40 34.91 -4.78
CA ARG A 45 -21.98 34.94 -4.39
C ARG A 45 -21.78 35.59 -3.02
N GLU A 46 -22.52 36.66 -2.73
CA GLU A 46 -22.47 37.35 -1.43
C GLU A 46 -23.08 36.47 -0.33
N GLU A 47 -24.17 35.74 -0.63
CA GLU A 47 -24.83 34.80 0.28
C GLU A 47 -23.99 33.56 0.60
N ILE A 48 -23.28 32.99 -0.38
CA ILE A 48 -22.34 31.89 -0.15
C ILE A 48 -21.13 32.38 0.65
N GLY A 49 -20.82 33.68 0.59
CA GLY A 49 -19.59 34.25 1.09
C GLY A 49 -18.37 33.74 0.31
N THR A 50 -17.26 34.46 0.36
CA THR A 50 -15.95 33.87 0.06
C THR A 50 -15.57 33.00 1.26
N THR A 51 -16.16 31.81 1.39
CA THR A 51 -15.74 30.81 2.39
C THR A 51 -14.44 30.17 1.93
N SER A 52 -13.39 30.98 1.89
CA SER A 52 -12.01 30.51 1.86
C SER A 52 -11.21 31.46 2.73
N GLU A 53 -11.60 31.52 4.01
CA GLU A 53 -10.55 31.70 5.00
C GLU A 53 -9.65 30.48 4.87
N ALA A 54 -8.34 30.69 4.69
CA ALA A 54 -7.38 29.60 4.62
C ALA A 54 -7.40 28.89 5.97
N LEU A 55 -8.22 27.84 6.07
CA LEU A 55 -8.26 26.97 7.22
C LEU A 55 -6.91 26.24 7.32
N SER A 56 -6.46 25.99 8.54
CA SER A 56 -5.41 24.98 8.72
C SER A 56 -5.92 23.65 8.17
N LYS A 57 -5.04 22.82 7.62
CA LYS A 57 -5.37 21.45 7.17
C LYS A 57 -6.11 20.67 8.25
N ASP A 58 -5.78 20.90 9.52
CA ASP A 58 -6.44 20.26 10.66
C ASP A 58 -7.91 20.68 10.76
N LYS A 59 -8.20 21.98 10.61
CA LYS A 59 -9.58 22.50 10.63
C LYS A 59 -10.40 22.02 9.43
N GLU A 60 -9.78 21.87 8.26
CA GLU A 60 -10.43 21.29 7.08
C GLU A 60 -10.83 19.82 7.34
N ILE A 61 -9.94 19.04 7.95
CA ILE A 61 -10.21 17.64 8.31
C ILE A 61 -11.34 17.55 9.34
N GLU A 62 -11.33 18.40 10.36
CA GLU A 62 -12.38 18.43 11.38
C GLU A 62 -13.75 18.78 10.79
N GLN A 63 -13.80 19.74 9.86
CA GLN A 63 -15.02 20.11 9.16
C GLN A 63 -15.55 18.97 8.27
N LEU A 64 -14.65 18.24 7.60
CA LEU A 64 -15.01 17.10 6.77
C LEU A 64 -15.55 15.92 7.59
N LEU A 65 -14.94 15.65 8.75
CA LEU A 65 -15.30 14.53 9.62
C LEU A 65 -16.42 14.87 10.60
N GLY A 66 -16.72 16.16 10.82
CA GLY A 66 -17.72 16.63 11.77
C GLY A 66 -17.31 16.45 13.24
N CYS A 67 -16.03 16.25 13.52
CA CYS A 67 -15.50 16.05 14.86
C CYS A 67 -14.16 16.76 15.03
N THR A 68 -13.93 17.32 16.21
CA THR A 68 -12.66 17.96 16.55
C THR A 68 -11.59 16.93 16.89
N SER A 69 -10.34 17.25 16.62
CA SER A 69 -9.19 16.42 16.98
C SER A 69 -9.11 16.27 18.51
N SER A 70 -8.80 15.06 18.98
CA SER A 70 -8.58 14.82 20.41
C SER A 70 -7.32 15.53 20.88
N SER A 71 -7.37 16.20 22.03
CA SER A 71 -6.18 16.78 22.69
C SER A 71 -5.25 15.72 23.27
N GLU A 72 -5.75 14.51 23.49
CA GLU A 72 -5.02 13.40 24.08
C GLU A 72 -5.00 12.18 23.15
N VAL A 73 -3.80 11.65 22.89
CA VAL A 73 -3.61 10.43 22.09
C VAL A 73 -3.44 9.23 23.02
N THR A 74 -4.54 8.53 23.29
CA THR A 74 -4.53 7.31 24.14
C THR A 74 -4.07 6.07 23.37
N ILE A 75 -4.16 6.09 22.03
CA ILE A 75 -3.81 4.95 21.18
C ILE A 75 -2.31 5.01 20.85
N LEU A 76 -1.52 4.23 21.59
CA LEU A 76 -0.09 4.07 21.35
C LEU A 76 0.17 2.95 20.34
N PRO A 77 1.26 3.05 19.54
CA PRO A 77 1.73 1.93 18.74
C PRO A 77 1.96 0.68 19.62
N PRO A 78 1.66 -0.52 19.13
CA PRO A 78 1.91 -1.73 19.90
C PRO A 78 3.41 -1.88 20.19
N ARG A 79 3.77 -2.28 21.42
CA ARG A 79 5.17 -2.47 21.84
C ARG A 79 5.94 -3.45 20.95
N PHE A 80 5.24 -4.39 20.31
CA PHE A 80 5.81 -5.35 19.38
C PHE A 80 4.86 -5.56 18.21
N SER A 81 5.34 -5.33 16.98
CA SER A 81 4.60 -5.60 15.75
C SER A 81 5.35 -6.66 14.93
N LYS A 82 4.74 -7.84 14.75
CA LYS A 82 5.21 -8.83 13.78
C LYS A 82 4.56 -8.54 12.43
N ASN A 83 5.12 -7.59 11.68
CA ASN A 83 4.67 -7.35 10.31
C ASN A 83 5.11 -8.52 9.40
N LYS A 84 4.44 -8.67 8.25
CA LYS A 84 4.84 -9.62 7.20
C LYS A 84 6.26 -9.24 6.73
N GLY A 85 7.24 -10.11 6.97
CA GLY A 85 8.67 -9.84 6.73
C GLY A 85 9.54 -9.72 7.98
N SER A 86 8.94 -9.64 9.18
CA SER A 86 9.67 -9.69 10.48
C SER A 86 10.08 -11.10 10.93
N GLY A 87 9.75 -12.13 10.14
CA GLY A 87 10.17 -13.52 10.37
C GLY A 87 11.54 -13.83 9.80
N LYS A 88 12.10 -14.99 10.15
CA LYS A 88 13.32 -15.51 9.51
C LYS A 88 13.09 -15.58 7.99
N THR A 89 14.00 -14.99 7.21
CA THR A 89 13.97 -15.07 5.75
C THR A 89 13.94 -16.52 5.30
N LEU A 90 12.98 -16.90 4.45
CA LEU A 90 13.01 -18.20 3.78
C LEU A 90 14.28 -18.25 2.93
N LEU A 91 15.18 -19.18 3.26
CA LEU A 91 16.40 -19.38 2.52
C LEU A 91 16.08 -20.13 1.23
N SER A 92 16.86 -19.86 0.17
CA SER A 92 16.75 -20.66 -1.06
C SER A 92 17.28 -22.07 -0.81
N ASN A 93 16.80 -23.04 -1.59
CA ASN A 93 17.23 -24.45 -1.49
C ASN A 93 18.77 -24.60 -1.48
N MET A 94 19.48 -23.78 -2.26
CA MET A 94 20.94 -23.75 -2.28
C MET A 94 21.53 -23.32 -0.92
N LYS A 95 21.05 -22.20 -0.36
CA LYS A 95 21.54 -21.69 0.93
C LYS A 95 21.18 -22.64 2.08
N ASP A 96 20.01 -23.24 2.04
CA ASP A 96 19.60 -24.26 3.02
C ASP A 96 20.47 -25.52 2.96
N SER A 97 20.82 -25.96 1.75
CA SER A 97 21.70 -27.12 1.56
C SER A 97 23.11 -26.86 2.08
N VAL A 98 23.65 -25.67 1.80
CA VAL A 98 24.95 -25.22 2.33
C VAL A 98 24.91 -25.14 3.85
N ALA A 99 23.87 -24.53 4.43
CA ALA A 99 23.72 -24.42 5.88
C ALA A 99 23.60 -25.79 6.57
N LYS A 100 22.93 -26.76 5.94
CA LYS A 100 22.88 -28.15 6.43
C LYS A 100 24.23 -28.86 6.32
N ALA A 101 24.97 -28.62 5.24
CA ALA A 101 26.29 -29.22 5.02
C ALA A 101 27.37 -28.68 5.98
N GLN A 102 27.25 -27.42 6.41
CA GLN A 102 28.15 -26.79 7.39
C GLN A 102 27.91 -27.24 8.84
N LYS A 103 26.84 -28.00 9.12
CA LYS A 103 26.62 -28.53 10.46
C LYS A 103 27.75 -29.50 10.83
N PRO A 104 28.22 -29.50 12.09
CA PRO A 104 29.25 -30.43 12.51
C PRO A 104 28.75 -31.87 12.42
N LYS A 105 29.64 -32.78 11.98
CA LYS A 105 29.37 -34.22 11.99
C LYS A 105 29.17 -34.69 13.43
N ARG A 106 28.26 -35.64 13.63
CA ARG A 106 27.98 -36.28 14.92
C ARG A 106 27.85 -37.79 14.74
N LEU A 107 28.01 -38.53 15.84
CA LEU A 107 27.90 -39.98 15.85
C LEU A 107 26.44 -40.40 15.62
N CYS A 108 26.19 -41.20 14.58
CA CYS A 108 24.88 -41.79 14.35
C CYS A 108 24.68 -43.01 15.26
N ALA A 109 23.64 -43.01 16.10
CA ALA A 109 23.35 -44.14 17.00
C ALA A 109 22.82 -45.42 16.30
N TYR A 110 22.79 -45.47 14.97
CA TYR A 110 22.40 -46.66 14.20
C TYR A 110 23.61 -47.32 13.55
N CYS A 111 24.31 -46.58 12.67
CA CYS A 111 25.48 -47.09 11.96
C CYS A 111 26.81 -46.78 12.65
N GLU A 112 26.78 -46.07 13.79
CA GLU A 112 27.94 -45.72 14.59
C GLU A 112 29.01 -44.89 13.85
N GLN A 113 28.63 -44.23 12.75
CA GLN A 113 29.52 -43.37 11.96
C GLN A 113 29.37 -41.88 12.32
N MET A 114 30.47 -41.14 12.25
CA MET A 114 30.48 -39.68 12.35
C MET A 114 29.99 -39.06 11.03
N ALA A 115 28.72 -38.66 11.00
CA ALA A 115 28.04 -38.21 9.78
C ALA A 115 27.07 -37.04 10.04
N ASN A 116 26.46 -36.54 8.95
CA ASN A 116 25.46 -35.47 8.99
C ASN A 116 24.00 -35.98 9.07
N HIS A 117 23.79 -37.28 9.26
CA HIS A 117 22.47 -37.90 9.44
C HIS A 117 22.23 -38.33 10.90
N GLU A 118 20.97 -38.59 11.26
CA GLU A 118 20.59 -39.16 12.58
C GLU A 118 20.15 -40.61 12.41
N LYS A 119 19.98 -41.34 13.53
CA LYS A 119 19.38 -42.69 13.56
C LYS A 119 18.08 -42.80 12.76
N ARG A 120 17.27 -41.72 12.74
CA ARG A 120 15.99 -41.68 12.01
C ARG A 120 16.13 -41.59 10.48
N ASN A 121 17.23 -41.02 10.00
CA ASN A 121 17.49 -40.74 8.59
C ASN A 121 18.80 -41.38 8.14
N CYS A 122 19.17 -42.50 8.77
CA CYS A 122 20.39 -43.21 8.47
C CYS A 122 20.18 -44.00 7.16
N PRO A 123 21.01 -43.78 6.12
CA PRO A 123 20.83 -44.45 4.83
C PRO A 123 21.02 -45.96 4.94
N GLN A 124 21.83 -46.43 5.90
CA GLN A 124 22.01 -47.85 6.19
C GLN A 124 20.70 -48.53 6.59
N LYS A 125 19.77 -47.78 7.19
CA LYS A 125 18.46 -48.31 7.56
C LYS A 125 17.62 -48.68 6.33
N GLU A 126 17.78 -47.98 5.21
CA GLU A 126 17.08 -48.30 3.97
C GLU A 126 17.69 -49.52 3.30
N THR A 127 19.03 -49.68 3.37
CA THR A 127 19.72 -50.84 2.80
C THR A 127 19.45 -52.12 3.58
N ASP A 128 19.38 -52.06 4.91
CA ASP A 128 19.14 -53.23 5.77
C ASP A 128 17.70 -53.76 5.67
N ILE A 129 16.76 -52.98 5.12
CA ILE A 129 15.38 -53.44 4.84
C ILE A 129 15.35 -54.35 3.61
N HIS A 130 16.24 -54.13 2.64
CA HIS A 130 16.26 -54.85 1.37
C HIS A 130 17.11 -56.13 1.37
N THR A 131 17.94 -56.36 2.39
CA THR A 131 18.83 -57.54 2.47
C THR A 131 18.21 -58.74 3.17
N ASN A 132 16.93 -58.69 3.56
CA ASN A 132 16.25 -59.80 4.24
C ASN A 132 15.56 -60.81 3.29
N ASP A 133 15.80 -60.73 1.97
CA ASP A 133 15.11 -61.57 0.95
C ASP A 133 16.04 -62.55 0.21
N GLU A 134 17.24 -62.85 0.74
CA GLU A 134 18.11 -63.90 0.19
C GLU A 134 18.80 -64.72 1.28
N THR A 135 18.05 -65.60 1.96
CA THR A 135 18.62 -66.83 2.55
C THR A 135 17.54 -67.94 2.67
N SER A 136 17.62 -68.95 1.80
CA SER A 136 17.18 -70.37 1.93
C SER A 136 17.00 -70.90 0.50
N GLU A 137 17.58 -71.99 0.00
CA GLU A 137 17.76 -73.37 0.51
C GLU A 137 19.00 -73.94 -0.24
N ASP A 138 20.04 -74.43 0.44
CA ASP A 138 20.28 -75.78 0.97
C ASP A 138 20.59 -76.89 -0.07
N ASP A 139 21.68 -77.59 0.24
CA ASP A 139 22.35 -78.70 -0.42
C ASP A 139 21.47 -79.86 -0.93
N VAL A 140 21.82 -80.41 -2.11
CA VAL A 140 22.03 -81.87 -2.37
C VAL A 140 23.09 -82.05 -3.46
#